data_AF-A0A1G5UUU1-F1
#
_entry.id   AF-A0A1G5UUU1-F1
#
_cell.length_a   1.000
_cell.length_b   1.000
_cell.length_c   1.000
_cell.angle_alpha   90.00
_cell.angle_beta   90.00
_cell.angle_gamma   90.00
#
_symmetry.space_group_name_H-M   'P 1'
#
loop_
_entity.id
_entity.type
_entity.pdbx_description
1 polymer ?
#
loop_
_entity_poly.entity_id
_entity_poly.type
_entity_poly.pdbx_seq_one_letter_code
_entity_poly.pdbx_strand_id
1 'polypeptide(L)'
;MDDVRGIGDDRDAAGDTDARAGDVDGPRLDIGADERRLHVRAYNHWVSLLRGRAYPSIDDLDPAETTDFAPNGVLLDFSAGVENPAISFVGGALREECAIDCSITHISHVPSRSLLSRLTDHYLQIIANAAPIGFEAEFVNARGHNTLYRGILMPFSSHGDSIDFIYGVINWKELVDDATQTALDRELSAAVRSGPAAGAALGWADGPSGVLDDDPLLPVAATGATIFDHLALARDSAEAVRIAEAEARDALFRTLHRAYALAAATNADPRGYEALLEDAGVRLHLRAPMVPVLELVFGRDYDQARLAEYAAVLAYSHRIGIAADGLRAFLEQAEGGLEGIACAERDARIDPA
;
A
#
# COMPACT_ATOMS: atom_id res chain seq x y z
N MET A 1 66.20 4.31 19.00
CA MET A 1 66.09 4.87 20.35
C MET A 1 65.51 6.26 20.27
N ASP A 2 64.21 6.47 20.23
CA ASP A 2 63.04 5.67 19.88
C ASP A 2 61.91 6.69 19.76
N ASP A 3 61.02 6.44 18.80
CA ASP A 3 59.94 7.34 18.43
C ASP A 3 58.97 7.61 19.57
N VAL A 4 58.51 8.85 19.59
CA VAL A 4 57.68 9.50 20.58
C VAL A 4 56.23 9.57 20.07
N ARG A 5 55.30 9.31 21.00
CA ARG A 5 53.83 9.49 20.97
C ARG A 5 53.06 8.38 20.24
N GLY A 6 52.09 7.71 20.85
CA GLY A 6 51.26 8.08 21.99
C GLY A 6 49.81 7.80 21.57
N ILE A 7 49.34 6.57 21.83
CA ILE A 7 47.95 6.17 21.66
C ILE A 7 47.43 5.92 23.08
N GLY A 8 46.45 6.72 23.47
CA GLY A 8 45.68 6.57 24.68
C GLY A 8 44.23 6.95 24.40
N ASP A 9 43.37 6.42 25.28
CA ASP A 9 41.90 6.45 25.34
C ASP A 9 41.21 5.46 24.39
N ASP A 10 40.83 4.27 24.85
CA ASP A 10 39.74 3.98 25.80
C ASP A 10 38.45 4.73 25.43
N ARG A 11 37.42 3.99 24.97
CA ARG A 11 36.15 3.83 25.71
C ARG A 11 35.02 3.22 24.88
N ASP A 12 34.38 2.25 25.52
CA ASP A 12 32.94 2.02 25.58
C ASP A 12 32.23 1.49 24.33
N ALA A 13 32.30 0.16 24.18
CA ALA A 13 31.29 -0.63 23.49
C ALA A 13 30.05 -0.78 24.39
N ALA A 14 28.97 -0.06 24.06
CA ALA A 14 27.67 -0.16 24.70
C ALA A 14 26.55 -0.27 23.64
N GLY A 15 25.61 -1.21 23.86
CA GLY A 15 24.19 -1.23 23.43
C GLY A 15 23.91 -1.23 21.92
N ASP A 16 23.44 -2.31 21.31
CA ASP A 16 22.06 -2.85 21.31
C ASP A 16 21.03 -2.04 20.49
N THR A 17 20.14 -2.79 19.84
CA THR A 17 18.88 -2.45 19.13
C THR A 17 18.88 -1.79 17.73
N ASP A 18 18.60 -2.66 16.75
CA ASP A 18 17.49 -2.61 15.77
C ASP A 18 17.07 -1.28 15.09
N ALA A 19 17.16 -1.28 13.74
CA ALA A 19 16.11 -0.77 12.84
C ALA A 19 16.53 -1.00 11.37
N ARG A 20 16.31 -2.21 10.85
CA ARG A 20 16.25 -2.43 9.39
C ARG A 20 14.81 -2.23 8.93
N ALA A 21 14.51 -1.08 8.34
CA ALA A 21 13.34 -0.91 7.48
C ALA A 21 13.84 -0.75 6.03
N GLY A 22 13.83 -1.86 5.31
CA GLY A 22 14.10 -1.93 3.88
C GLY A 22 12.88 -1.49 3.08
N ASP A 23 13.12 -0.56 2.15
CA ASP A 23 12.21 -0.13 1.10
C ASP A 23 12.06 -1.26 0.07
N VAL A 24 10.83 -1.74 -0.17
CA VAL A 24 10.50 -2.82 -1.11
C VAL A 24 9.55 -2.26 -2.17
N ASP A 25 9.96 -2.30 -3.44
CA ASP A 25 9.08 -2.00 -4.57
C ASP A 25 8.77 -3.32 -5.29
N GLY A 26 7.53 -3.78 -5.13
CA GLY A 26 6.85 -4.88 -5.84
C GLY A 26 5.88 -4.33 -6.91
N PRO A 27 5.26 -5.17 -7.76
CA PRO A 27 4.44 -4.77 -8.89
C PRO A 27 3.11 -4.26 -8.35
N ARG A 28 2.82 -3.00 -8.70
CA ARG A 28 1.66 -2.29 -8.22
C ARG A 28 0.45 -2.75 -9.01
N LEU A 29 -0.39 -3.57 -8.40
CA LEU A 29 -1.83 -3.48 -8.62
C LEU A 29 -2.18 -1.98 -8.55
N ASP A 30 -2.89 -1.42 -9.53
CA ASP A 30 -3.31 0.00 -9.58
C ASP A 30 -4.26 0.41 -8.42
N ILE A 31 -4.31 -0.41 -7.36
CA ILE A 31 -4.82 -0.16 -6.02
C ILE A 31 -3.88 0.82 -5.27
N GLY A 32 -2.58 0.80 -5.55
CA GLY A 32 -1.59 1.46 -4.69
C GLY A 32 -1.28 2.93 -4.97
N ALA A 33 -1.76 3.53 -6.05
CA ALA A 33 -1.43 4.93 -6.36
C ALA A 33 -2.46 5.91 -5.81
N ASP A 34 -3.75 5.69 -6.09
CA ASP A 34 -4.79 6.66 -5.73
C ASP A 34 -5.21 6.59 -4.25
N GLU A 35 -5.22 5.38 -3.67
CA GLU A 35 -5.41 5.18 -2.23
C GLU A 35 -4.25 5.74 -1.40
N ARG A 36 -3.00 5.44 -1.80
CA ARG A 36 -1.83 6.04 -1.15
C ARG A 36 -1.82 7.55 -1.31
N ARG A 37 -2.26 8.08 -2.46
CA ARG A 37 -2.47 9.53 -2.64
C ARG A 37 -3.56 10.05 -1.72
N LEU A 38 -4.64 9.32 -1.49
CA LEU A 38 -5.73 9.76 -0.60
C LEU A 38 -5.29 9.87 0.86
N HIS A 39 -4.57 8.88 1.42
CA HIS A 39 -4.05 8.99 2.79
C HIS A 39 -2.96 10.03 2.95
N VAL A 40 -2.04 10.13 1.98
CA VAL A 40 -0.99 11.16 1.99
C VAL A 40 -1.59 12.55 1.85
N ARG A 41 -2.62 12.74 1.01
CA ARG A 41 -3.35 14.01 0.90
C ARG A 41 -4.07 14.36 2.19
N ALA A 42 -4.76 13.41 2.82
CA ALA A 42 -5.43 13.62 4.10
C ALA A 42 -4.43 14.00 5.22
N TYR A 43 -3.30 13.30 5.30
CA TYR A 43 -2.23 13.62 6.24
C TYR A 43 -1.61 14.99 5.98
N ASN A 44 -1.24 15.30 4.73
CA ASN A 44 -0.67 16.60 4.38
C ASN A 44 -1.65 17.75 4.66
N HIS A 45 -2.95 17.54 4.44
CA HIS A 45 -3.98 18.49 4.84
C HIS A 45 -3.96 18.70 6.36
N TRP A 46 -3.99 17.62 7.15
CA TRP A 46 -3.90 17.71 8.62
C TRP A 46 -2.63 18.43 9.11
N VAL A 47 -1.47 18.11 8.53
CA VAL A 47 -0.20 18.78 8.85
C VAL A 47 -0.26 20.28 8.54
N SER A 48 -0.91 20.66 7.43
CA SER A 48 -1.09 22.07 7.07
C SER A 48 -1.92 22.85 8.10
N LEU A 49 -2.83 22.18 8.82
CA LEU A 49 -3.69 22.77 9.85
C LEU A 49 -3.00 22.96 11.20
N LEU A 50 -1.89 22.24 11.46
CA LEU A 50 -1.15 22.35 12.73
C LEU A 50 -0.75 23.80 13.02
N ARG A 51 -0.25 24.53 12.00
CA ARG A 51 0.22 25.93 12.14
C ARG A 51 1.14 26.14 13.36
N GLY A 52 1.96 25.13 13.71
CA GLY A 52 2.87 25.15 14.87
C GLY A 52 2.27 24.74 16.22
N ARG A 53 1.00 24.30 16.26
CA ARG A 53 0.36 23.72 17.46
C ARG A 53 0.66 22.22 17.59
N ALA A 54 0.44 21.65 18.78
CA ALA A 54 0.54 20.20 19.00
C ALA A 54 -0.55 19.43 18.23
N TYR A 55 -1.75 20.00 18.16
CA TYR A 55 -2.89 19.48 17.42
C TYR A 55 -3.55 20.61 16.61
N PRO A 56 -4.09 20.31 15.42
CA PRO A 56 -4.91 21.27 14.70
C PRO A 56 -6.23 21.52 15.43
N SER A 57 -6.76 22.73 15.27
CA SER A 57 -8.08 23.08 15.80
C SER A 57 -9.17 22.46 14.95
N ILE A 58 -10.22 21.95 15.60
CA ILE A 58 -11.42 21.47 14.89
C ILE A 58 -12.11 22.58 14.09
N ASP A 59 -12.01 23.85 14.52
CA ASP A 59 -12.62 24.99 13.84
C ASP A 59 -11.95 25.28 12.48
N ASP A 60 -10.72 24.79 12.26
CA ASP A 60 -10.01 24.91 11.00
C ASP A 60 -10.37 23.78 10.01
N LEU A 61 -11.15 22.77 10.43
CA LEU A 61 -11.58 21.65 9.59
C LEU A 61 -13.01 21.88 9.08
N ASP A 62 -13.18 21.94 7.76
CA ASP A 62 -14.49 21.81 7.11
C ASP A 62 -14.61 20.42 6.46
N PRO A 63 -15.38 19.49 7.06
CA PRO A 63 -15.55 18.13 6.54
C PRO A 63 -16.31 18.08 5.21
N ALA A 64 -17.08 19.10 4.85
CA ALA A 64 -18.03 19.09 3.73
C ALA A 64 -17.58 19.90 2.51
N GLU A 65 -16.85 21.01 2.70
CA GLU A 65 -16.55 21.93 1.59
C GLU A 65 -15.23 21.70 0.85
N THR A 66 -14.21 21.10 1.48
CA THR A 66 -12.82 21.40 1.03
C THR A 66 -12.03 20.23 0.43
N THR A 67 -12.50 18.98 0.48
CA THR A 67 -11.58 17.86 0.17
C THR A 67 -12.15 16.69 -0.60
N ASP A 68 -11.38 16.21 -1.59
CA ASP A 68 -11.64 15.04 -2.45
C ASP A 68 -11.90 13.74 -1.67
N PHE A 69 -11.61 13.72 -0.37
CA PHE A 69 -11.81 12.58 0.53
C PHE A 69 -12.99 12.73 1.50
N ALA A 70 -13.74 13.84 1.44
CA ALA A 70 -14.96 14.03 2.24
C ALA A 70 -16.00 12.89 2.11
N PRO A 71 -16.23 12.29 0.92
CA PRO A 71 -17.17 11.16 0.79
C PRO A 71 -16.77 9.91 1.60
N ASN A 72 -15.47 9.79 1.90
CA ASN A 72 -14.82 8.68 2.58
C ASN A 72 -14.42 9.03 4.03
N GLY A 73 -14.79 10.24 4.49
CA GLY A 73 -14.45 10.78 5.79
C GLY A 73 -15.43 10.43 6.88
N VAL A 74 -14.97 10.46 8.13
CA VAL A 74 -15.78 10.35 9.34
C VAL A 74 -15.19 11.23 10.42
N LEU A 75 -16.04 11.92 11.17
CA LEU A 75 -15.65 12.72 12.33
C LEU A 75 -16.29 12.13 13.59
N LEU A 76 -15.44 11.80 14.55
CA LEU A 76 -15.82 11.30 15.86
C LEU A 76 -15.57 12.38 16.91
N ASP A 77 -16.57 12.61 17.76
CA ASP A 77 -16.55 13.55 18.88
C ASP A 77 -16.46 12.79 20.20
N PHE A 78 -15.39 13.08 20.94
CA PHE A 78 -15.02 12.47 22.22
C PHE A 78 -15.31 13.39 23.41
N SER A 79 -15.92 14.57 23.19
CA SER A 79 -16.22 15.55 24.25
C SER A 79 -17.10 14.97 25.37
N ALA A 80 -17.92 13.96 25.05
CA ALA A 80 -18.79 13.26 26.00
C ALA A 80 -18.19 11.98 26.61
N GLY A 81 -16.98 11.58 26.19
CA GLY A 81 -16.27 10.39 26.69
C GLY A 81 -15.73 9.48 25.59
N VAL A 82 -14.74 8.65 25.96
CA VAL A 82 -13.99 7.79 25.03
C VAL A 82 -14.63 6.44 24.73
N GLU A 83 -15.57 5.98 25.57
CA GLU A 83 -16.15 4.64 25.42
C GLU A 83 -17.21 4.57 24.32
N ASN A 84 -17.96 5.66 24.09
CA ASN A 84 -19.02 5.72 23.08
C ASN A 84 -19.07 7.11 22.40
N PRO A 85 -18.04 7.47 21.62
CA PRO A 85 -17.99 8.75 20.93
C PRO A 85 -19.21 8.97 20.03
N ALA A 86 -19.61 10.23 19.92
CA ALA A 86 -20.64 10.66 18.99
C ALA A 86 -20.05 10.75 17.57
N ILE A 87 -20.90 10.49 16.57
CA ILE A 87 -20.53 10.60 15.16
C ILE A 87 -21.06 11.93 14.64
N SER A 88 -20.17 12.90 14.48
CA SER A 88 -20.53 14.26 14.06
C SER A 88 -20.64 14.40 12.54
N PHE A 89 -19.89 13.58 11.80
CA PHE A 89 -19.93 13.57 10.34
C PHE A 89 -19.61 12.19 9.78
N VAL A 90 -20.30 11.79 8.70
CA VAL A 90 -19.98 10.61 7.88
C VAL A 90 -20.21 10.97 6.43
N GLY A 91 -19.18 10.76 5.60
CA GLY A 91 -19.23 10.96 4.17
C GLY A 91 -20.23 10.05 3.46
N GLY A 92 -20.70 10.47 2.29
CA GLY A 92 -21.77 9.78 1.55
C GLY A 92 -21.42 8.34 1.16
N ALA A 93 -20.22 8.10 0.64
CA ALA A 93 -19.81 6.76 0.22
C ALA A 93 -19.69 5.81 1.43
N LEU A 94 -19.13 6.28 2.54
CA LEU A 94 -18.99 5.47 3.75
C LEU A 94 -20.34 5.14 4.39
N ARG A 95 -21.28 6.10 4.30
CA ARG A 95 -22.65 5.95 4.77
C ARG A 95 -23.42 4.90 3.95
N GLU A 96 -23.31 4.97 2.62
CA GLU A 96 -23.91 4.00 1.70
C GLU A 96 -23.36 2.59 1.96
N GLU A 97 -22.05 2.46 2.11
CA GLU A 97 -21.42 1.16 2.32
C GLU A 97 -21.81 0.52 3.66
N CYS A 98 -21.81 1.31 4.73
CA CYS A 98 -22.19 0.80 6.04
C CYS A 98 -23.71 0.62 6.19
N ALA A 99 -24.51 0.97 5.18
CA ALA A 99 -25.97 1.01 5.22
C ALA A 99 -26.51 1.82 6.42
N ILE A 100 -25.83 2.93 6.73
CA ILE A 100 -26.12 3.77 7.89
C ILE A 100 -27.06 4.90 7.49
N ASP A 101 -28.18 5.03 8.19
CA ASP A 101 -29.07 6.17 8.07
C ASP A 101 -28.63 7.35 8.96
N CYS A 102 -29.25 8.52 8.81
CA CYS A 102 -28.93 9.71 9.61
C CYS A 102 -29.34 9.60 11.09
N SER A 103 -29.94 8.46 11.50
CA SER A 103 -30.34 8.18 12.88
C SER A 103 -29.18 7.69 13.77
N ILE A 104 -28.07 7.24 13.16
CA ILE A 104 -26.88 6.78 13.88
C ILE A 104 -26.05 7.99 14.33
N THR A 105 -26.19 8.34 15.60
CA THR A 105 -25.47 9.45 16.24
C THR A 105 -24.30 9.00 17.12
N HIS A 106 -24.22 7.70 17.45
CA HIS A 106 -23.19 7.13 18.33
C HIS A 106 -22.58 5.88 17.73
N ILE A 107 -21.35 5.60 18.11
CA ILE A 107 -20.62 4.44 17.61
C ILE A 107 -21.26 3.11 18.04
N SER A 108 -21.94 3.07 19.19
CA SER A 108 -22.71 1.89 19.64
C SER A 108 -23.88 1.52 18.74
N HIS A 109 -24.38 2.45 17.91
CA HIS A 109 -25.48 2.20 16.97
C HIS A 109 -24.98 1.67 15.62
N VAL A 110 -23.67 1.64 15.40
CA VAL A 110 -23.07 1.17 14.17
C VAL A 110 -23.14 -0.37 14.11
N PRO A 111 -23.55 -0.96 12.98
CA PRO A 111 -23.60 -2.42 12.83
C PRO A 111 -22.25 -3.09 13.09
N SER A 112 -22.27 -4.17 13.88
CA SER A 112 -21.13 -5.07 14.03
C SER A 112 -20.74 -5.63 12.67
N ARG A 113 -19.46 -5.54 12.29
CA ARG A 113 -18.90 -5.89 10.95
C ARG A 113 -19.07 -4.82 9.85
N SER A 114 -19.19 -3.56 10.22
CA SER A 114 -19.03 -2.42 9.30
C SER A 114 -17.62 -1.82 9.39
N LEU A 115 -17.23 -1.03 8.38
CA LEU A 115 -15.96 -0.29 8.36
C LEU A 115 -15.81 0.63 9.59
N LEU A 116 -16.89 1.32 9.97
CA LEU A 116 -16.89 2.19 11.16
C LEU A 116 -16.66 1.42 12.47
N SER A 117 -17.22 0.21 12.61
CA SER A 117 -16.99 -0.65 13.77
C SER A 117 -15.54 -1.16 13.86
N ARG A 118 -14.72 -1.01 12.81
CA ARG A 118 -13.29 -1.35 12.87
C ARG A 118 -12.43 -0.15 13.24
N LEU A 119 -12.83 1.07 12.84
CA LEU A 119 -12.19 2.29 13.34
C LEU A 119 -12.17 2.39 14.86
N THR A 120 -13.19 1.82 15.50
CA THR A 120 -13.31 1.84 16.96
C THR A 120 -12.17 1.16 17.67
N ASP A 121 -11.58 0.16 17.04
CA ASP A 121 -10.51 -0.62 17.63
C ASP A 121 -9.21 0.21 17.71
N HIS A 122 -9.09 1.25 16.89
CA HIS A 122 -7.86 2.02 16.71
C HIS A 122 -7.87 3.39 17.39
N TYR A 123 -9.03 4.02 17.66
CA TYR A 123 -9.05 5.36 18.25
C TYR A 123 -8.43 5.42 19.65
N LEU A 124 -8.53 4.34 20.45
CA LEU A 124 -7.90 4.28 21.77
C LEU A 124 -6.38 4.40 21.67
N GLN A 125 -5.79 3.85 20.61
CA GLN A 125 -4.35 3.95 20.35
C GLN A 125 -3.93 5.38 19.98
N ILE A 126 -4.81 6.13 19.33
CA ILE A 126 -4.57 7.55 19.00
C ILE A 126 -4.61 8.40 20.25
N ILE A 127 -5.59 8.16 21.12
CA ILE A 127 -5.69 8.88 22.39
C ILE A 127 -4.46 8.58 23.26
N ALA A 128 -3.99 7.33 23.26
CA ALA A 128 -2.81 6.92 24.02
C ALA A 128 -1.49 7.51 23.48
N ASN A 129 -1.29 7.50 22.15
CA ASN A 129 -0.03 7.92 21.53
C ASN A 129 -0.01 9.39 21.10
N ALA A 130 -1.18 10.03 21.13
CA ALA A 130 -1.42 11.40 20.69
C ALA A 130 -0.86 11.73 19.30
N ALA A 131 -1.00 10.78 18.37
CA ALA A 131 -0.45 10.87 17.01
C ALA A 131 -1.43 10.29 15.98
N PRO A 132 -1.40 10.77 14.73
CA PRO A 132 -2.12 10.14 13.62
C PRO A 132 -1.72 8.67 13.46
N ILE A 133 -2.70 7.81 13.20
CA ILE A 133 -2.48 6.37 12.97
C ILE A 133 -3.07 5.99 11.61
N GLY A 134 -2.20 5.45 10.75
CA GLY A 134 -2.62 4.73 9.55
C GLY A 134 -2.78 3.24 9.85
N PHE A 135 -3.83 2.63 9.34
CA PHE A 135 -4.07 1.19 9.46
C PHE A 135 -4.58 0.62 8.14
N GLU A 136 -4.31 -0.65 7.94
CA GLU A 136 -4.74 -1.46 6.80
C GLU A 136 -5.15 -2.82 7.34
N ALA A 137 -6.32 -3.30 6.92
CA ALA A 137 -6.81 -4.60 7.31
C ALA A 137 -7.77 -5.16 6.26
N GLU A 138 -8.00 -6.46 6.36
CA GLU A 138 -9.02 -7.17 5.61
C GLU A 138 -10.13 -7.62 6.55
N PHE A 139 -11.36 -7.58 6.08
CA PHE A 139 -12.50 -8.14 6.77
C PHE A 139 -13.54 -8.65 5.79
N VAL A 140 -14.33 -9.63 6.22
CA VAL A 140 -15.48 -10.08 5.46
C VAL A 140 -16.65 -9.16 5.78
N ASN A 141 -17.17 -8.45 4.77
CA ASN A 141 -18.28 -7.53 4.94
C ASN A 141 -19.60 -8.27 5.22
N ALA A 142 -20.66 -7.52 5.53
CA ALA A 142 -21.99 -8.09 5.78
C ALA A 142 -22.56 -8.88 4.58
N ARG A 143 -22.03 -8.64 3.36
CA ARG A 143 -22.38 -9.36 2.12
C ARG A 143 -21.55 -10.62 1.88
N GLY A 144 -20.59 -10.94 2.75
CA GLY A 144 -19.75 -12.14 2.63
C GLY A 144 -18.51 -11.96 1.74
N HIS A 145 -18.22 -10.75 1.25
CA HIS A 145 -17.07 -10.49 0.40
C HIS A 145 -15.86 -10.07 1.24
N ASN A 146 -14.66 -10.54 0.86
CA ASN A 146 -13.44 -10.07 1.49
C ASN A 146 -13.22 -8.61 1.06
N THR A 147 -13.14 -7.71 2.02
CA THR A 147 -13.01 -6.28 1.81
C THR A 147 -11.71 -5.83 2.43
N LEU A 148 -10.80 -5.36 1.58
CA LEU A 148 -9.59 -4.68 2.02
C LEU A 148 -9.94 -3.22 2.26
N TYR A 149 -9.56 -2.70 3.42
CA TYR A 149 -9.72 -1.28 3.71
C TYR A 149 -8.45 -0.72 4.31
N ARG A 150 -8.22 0.55 4.00
CA ARG A 150 -7.09 1.31 4.50
C ARG A 150 -7.59 2.67 4.93
N GLY A 151 -7.20 3.08 6.12
CA GLY A 151 -7.59 4.36 6.66
C GLY A 151 -6.49 5.06 7.41
N ILE A 152 -6.68 6.36 7.59
CA ILE A 152 -5.89 7.18 8.49
C ILE A 152 -6.84 7.89 9.43
N LEU A 153 -6.51 7.86 10.72
CA LEU A 153 -7.22 8.58 11.76
C LEU A 153 -6.29 9.65 12.32
N MET A 154 -6.81 10.85 12.50
CA MET A 154 -6.02 12.04 12.81
C MET A 154 -6.68 12.80 13.97
N PRO A 155 -5.93 13.10 15.06
CA PRO A 155 -6.48 13.78 16.22
C PRO A 155 -6.64 15.28 15.97
N PHE A 156 -7.71 15.84 16.53
CA PHE A 156 -8.02 17.26 16.56
C PHE A 156 -8.35 17.67 18.00
N SER A 157 -8.08 18.94 18.31
CA SER A 157 -8.35 19.51 19.62
C SER A 157 -9.19 20.76 19.49
N SER A 158 -10.13 20.98 20.42
CA SER A 158 -10.83 22.26 20.50
C SER A 158 -10.01 23.31 21.26
N HIS A 159 -9.19 22.88 22.23
CA HIS A 159 -8.47 23.75 23.16
C HIS A 159 -6.93 23.69 23.04
N GLY A 160 -6.40 22.78 22.23
CA GLY A 160 -4.97 22.58 21.99
C GLY A 160 -4.27 21.60 22.94
N ASP A 161 -4.92 21.22 24.04
CA ASP A 161 -4.29 20.43 25.12
C ASP A 161 -4.84 18.99 25.24
N SER A 162 -6.03 18.71 24.71
CA SER A 162 -6.68 17.39 24.75
C SER A 162 -7.25 16.99 23.39
N ILE A 163 -7.28 15.70 23.09
CA ILE A 163 -7.90 15.18 21.88
C ILE A 163 -9.40 15.06 22.13
N ASP A 164 -10.17 15.98 21.58
CA ASP A 164 -11.63 16.00 21.71
C ASP A 164 -12.31 15.49 20.43
N PHE A 165 -11.59 15.48 19.31
CA PHE A 165 -12.11 15.06 18.01
C PHE A 165 -11.11 14.16 17.28
N ILE A 166 -11.60 13.18 16.53
CA ILE A 166 -10.77 12.39 15.61
C ILE A 166 -11.45 12.37 14.26
N TYR A 167 -10.72 12.83 13.25
CA TYR A 167 -11.13 12.75 11.87
C TYR A 167 -10.46 11.55 11.20
N GLY A 168 -11.27 10.66 10.66
CA GLY A 168 -10.85 9.48 9.93
C GLY A 168 -11.16 9.59 8.45
N VAL A 169 -10.29 9.04 7.62
CA VAL A 169 -10.57 8.84 6.19
C VAL A 169 -10.30 7.38 5.87
N ILE A 170 -11.28 6.69 5.28
CA ILE A 170 -11.19 5.26 4.94
C ILE A 170 -11.47 5.06 3.46
N ASN A 171 -10.63 4.30 2.77
CA ASN A 171 -10.98 3.74 1.48
C ASN A 171 -11.07 2.21 1.59
N TRP A 172 -11.92 1.59 0.77
CA TRP A 172 -12.13 0.16 0.76
C TRP A 172 -12.31 -0.37 -0.66
N LYS A 173 -11.92 -1.63 -0.84
CA LYS A 173 -12.13 -2.38 -2.08
C LYS A 173 -12.67 -3.76 -1.73
N GLU A 174 -13.86 -4.06 -2.27
CA GLU A 174 -14.39 -5.41 -2.25
C GLU A 174 -13.60 -6.28 -3.24
N LEU A 175 -13.03 -7.36 -2.74
CA LEU A 175 -12.57 -8.47 -3.54
C LEU A 175 -13.79 -9.36 -3.78
N VAL A 176 -14.35 -9.29 -4.98
CA VAL A 176 -15.33 -10.28 -5.42
C VAL A 176 -14.57 -11.59 -5.55
N ASP A 177 -14.96 -12.58 -4.75
CA ASP A 177 -14.43 -13.93 -4.86
C ASP A 177 -14.72 -14.43 -6.28
N ASP A 178 -13.69 -14.79 -7.06
CA ASP A 178 -13.82 -15.30 -8.43
C ASP A 178 -14.80 -16.49 -8.49
N ALA A 179 -14.95 -17.24 -7.38
CA ALA A 179 -15.93 -18.30 -7.24
C ALA A 179 -17.40 -17.79 -7.28
N THR A 180 -17.67 -16.61 -6.72
CA THR A 180 -19.01 -15.98 -6.72
C THR A 180 -19.29 -15.34 -8.08
N GLN A 181 -18.28 -14.74 -8.72
CA GLN A 181 -18.41 -14.21 -10.08
C GLN A 181 -18.66 -15.34 -11.09
N THR A 182 -18.00 -16.50 -10.93
CA THR A 182 -18.26 -17.71 -11.73
C THR A 182 -19.63 -18.35 -11.43
N ALA A 183 -20.12 -18.26 -10.19
CA ALA A 183 -21.45 -18.74 -9.80
C ALA A 183 -22.57 -17.83 -10.33
N LEU A 184 -22.40 -16.51 -10.22
CA LEU A 184 -23.28 -15.49 -10.77
C LEU A 184 -23.30 -15.55 -12.30
N ASP A 185 -22.14 -15.72 -12.95
CA ASP A 185 -22.07 -15.90 -14.41
C ASP A 185 -22.74 -17.21 -14.83
N ARG A 186 -22.66 -18.29 -14.03
CA ARG A 186 -23.40 -19.53 -14.30
C ARG A 186 -24.91 -19.35 -14.14
N GLU A 187 -25.37 -18.67 -13.10
CA GLU A 187 -26.79 -18.40 -12.87
C GLU A 187 -27.36 -17.46 -13.94
N LEU A 188 -26.63 -16.39 -14.30
CA LEU A 188 -27.01 -15.46 -15.36
C LEU A 188 -27.05 -16.16 -16.72
N SER A 189 -26.06 -17.02 -17.01
CA SER A 189 -26.06 -17.87 -18.21
C SER A 189 -27.17 -18.93 -18.22
N ALA A 190 -27.64 -19.37 -17.05
CA ALA A 190 -28.78 -20.28 -16.93
C ALA A 190 -30.12 -19.54 -17.14
N ALA A 191 -30.28 -18.37 -16.53
CA ALA A 191 -31.47 -17.51 -16.65
C ALA A 191 -31.65 -16.98 -18.09
N VAL A 192 -30.56 -16.61 -18.77
CA VAL A 192 -30.58 -16.18 -20.18
C VAL A 192 -30.94 -17.34 -21.13
N ARG A 193 -30.59 -18.59 -20.78
CA ARG A 193 -30.99 -19.79 -21.54
C ARG A 193 -32.44 -20.21 -21.27
N SER A 194 -33.01 -19.84 -20.14
CA SER A 194 -34.43 -20.04 -19.81
C SER A 194 -35.23 -18.75 -20.03
N GLY A 195 -35.39 -18.33 -21.28
CA GLY A 195 -36.39 -17.32 -21.65
C GLY A 195 -37.82 -17.78 -21.29
N PRO A 196 -38.80 -16.87 -21.14
CA PRO A 196 -40.13 -17.19 -20.65
C PRO A 196 -40.91 -18.00 -21.70
N ALA A 197 -41.20 -19.25 -21.40
CA ALA A 197 -42.15 -20.05 -22.16
C ALA A 197 -43.58 -19.64 -21.76
N ALA A 198 -44.20 -18.78 -22.56
CA ALA A 198 -45.64 -18.60 -22.56
C ALA A 198 -46.31 -19.85 -23.18
N GLY A 199 -47.17 -20.52 -22.43
CA GLY A 199 -48.16 -21.44 -23.02
C GLY A 199 -48.63 -22.59 -22.14
N ALA A 200 -49.91 -22.52 -21.76
CA ALA A 200 -50.84 -23.60 -21.40
C ALA A 200 -50.93 -24.03 -19.92
N ALA A 201 -52.17 -23.94 -19.45
CA ALA A 201 -52.66 -24.17 -18.10
C ALA A 201 -52.97 -25.63 -17.78
N LEU A 202 -53.20 -25.84 -16.47
CA LEU A 202 -54.17 -26.74 -15.84
C LEU A 202 -53.74 -28.19 -15.53
N GLY A 203 -53.80 -28.52 -14.23
CA GLY A 203 -53.78 -29.91 -13.73
C GLY A 203 -53.65 -29.99 -12.22
N TRP A 204 -54.74 -29.73 -11.49
CA TRP A 204 -54.89 -30.13 -10.09
C TRP A 204 -54.99 -31.66 -9.99
N ALA A 205 -54.30 -32.28 -9.03
CA ALA A 205 -54.76 -33.47 -8.30
C ALA A 205 -53.91 -33.74 -7.04
N ASP A 206 -54.60 -33.85 -5.89
CA ASP A 206 -54.22 -34.33 -4.54
C ASP A 206 -53.39 -35.64 -4.54
N GLY A 207 -52.59 -36.07 -3.55
CA GLY A 207 -52.43 -35.90 -2.08
C GLY A 207 -51.88 -37.27 -1.53
N PRO A 208 -51.87 -37.63 -0.23
CA PRO A 208 -51.22 -37.08 0.98
C PRO A 208 -50.26 -38.09 1.71
N SER A 209 -49.64 -37.62 2.81
CA SER A 209 -49.04 -38.39 3.95
C SER A 209 -47.58 -38.87 3.87
N GLY A 210 -46.81 -38.46 4.89
CA GLY A 210 -45.46 -38.95 5.17
C GLY A 210 -44.86 -38.29 6.42
N VAL A 211 -45.43 -38.59 7.58
CA VAL A 211 -44.91 -38.28 8.92
C VAL A 211 -43.54 -38.97 9.10
N LEU A 212 -42.51 -38.23 9.51
CA LEU A 212 -41.41 -38.73 10.34
C LEU A 212 -40.89 -37.60 11.25
N ASP A 213 -41.04 -37.82 12.55
CA ASP A 213 -40.46 -37.07 13.67
C ASP A 213 -38.95 -37.35 13.87
N ASP A 214 -38.33 -36.43 14.61
CA ASP A 214 -37.12 -36.52 15.47
C ASP A 214 -35.68 -36.49 14.88
N ASP A 215 -35.11 -35.27 14.91
CA ASP A 215 -33.82 -34.75 15.50
C ASP A 215 -32.57 -35.68 15.62
N PRO A 216 -31.31 -35.16 15.48
CA PRO A 216 -30.80 -34.09 16.34
C PRO A 216 -29.93 -32.99 15.65
N LEU A 217 -30.02 -31.78 16.20
CA LEU A 217 -28.96 -30.76 16.33
C LEU A 217 -27.56 -31.19 15.84
N LEU A 218 -27.03 -30.52 14.81
CA LEU A 218 -25.60 -30.31 14.67
C LEU A 218 -25.25 -28.83 14.92
N PRO A 219 -24.22 -28.55 15.72
CA PRO A 219 -23.89 -27.19 16.15
C PRO A 219 -23.33 -26.40 14.96
N VAL A 220 -23.69 -25.11 14.89
CA VAL A 220 -22.84 -24.10 14.26
C VAL A 220 -21.50 -24.13 15.00
N ALA A 221 -20.55 -24.91 14.50
CA ALA A 221 -19.17 -24.80 14.90
C ALA A 221 -18.68 -23.46 14.34
N ALA A 222 -18.55 -22.47 15.23
CA ALA A 222 -17.55 -21.44 15.05
C ALA A 222 -16.18 -22.15 15.03
N THR A 223 -15.77 -22.66 13.88
CA THR A 223 -14.37 -22.99 13.66
C THR A 223 -13.67 -21.66 13.44
N GLY A 224 -13.14 -21.10 14.53
CA GLY A 224 -11.99 -20.20 14.39
C GLY A 224 -10.98 -20.92 13.49
N ALA A 225 -10.46 -20.19 12.50
CA ALA A 225 -9.46 -20.73 11.59
C ALA A 225 -8.41 -21.49 12.38
N THR A 226 -8.21 -22.75 12.04
CA THR A 226 -7.24 -23.58 12.73
C THR A 226 -5.84 -23.03 12.44
N ILE A 227 -4.85 -23.40 13.25
CA ILE A 227 -3.45 -23.04 12.96
C ILE A 227 -3.01 -23.49 11.56
N PHE A 228 -3.62 -24.55 11.01
CA PHE A 228 -3.37 -25.02 9.66
C PHE A 228 -3.96 -24.06 8.60
N ASP A 229 -5.14 -23.50 8.85
CA ASP A 229 -5.77 -22.51 7.96
C ASP A 229 -4.97 -21.20 7.96
N HIS A 230 -4.50 -20.76 9.13
CA HIS A 230 -3.60 -19.60 9.24
C HIS A 230 -2.26 -19.84 8.53
N LEU A 231 -1.69 -21.05 8.62
CA LEU A 231 -0.46 -21.39 7.91
C LEU A 231 -0.65 -21.43 6.39
N ALA A 232 -1.80 -21.91 5.91
CA ALA A 232 -2.13 -21.91 4.49
C ALA A 232 -2.18 -20.47 3.95
N LEU A 233 -2.93 -19.59 4.60
CA LEU A 233 -3.01 -18.17 4.24
C LEU A 233 -1.65 -17.47 4.27
N ALA A 234 -0.83 -17.74 5.29
CA ALA A 234 0.52 -17.18 5.37
C ALA A 234 1.43 -17.66 4.24
N ARG A 235 1.30 -18.92 3.81
CA ARG A 235 2.06 -19.47 2.66
C ARG A 235 1.62 -18.88 1.33
N ASP A 236 0.32 -18.71 1.14
CA ASP A 236 -0.23 -18.09 -0.06
C ASP A 236 0.21 -16.62 -0.16
N SER A 237 0.19 -15.91 0.97
CA SER A 237 0.72 -14.54 1.06
C SER A 237 2.22 -14.49 0.74
N ALA A 238 3.01 -15.45 1.23
CA ALA A 238 4.44 -15.54 0.94
C ALA A 238 4.74 -15.90 -0.53
N GLU A 239 3.88 -16.68 -1.18
CA GLU A 239 3.96 -16.92 -2.63
C GLU A 239 3.66 -15.65 -3.42
N ALA A 240 2.60 -14.92 -3.05
CA ALA A 240 2.24 -13.66 -3.68
C ALA A 240 3.39 -12.62 -3.57
N VAL A 241 4.05 -12.54 -2.42
CA VAL A 241 5.25 -11.69 -2.24
C VAL A 241 6.39 -12.14 -3.16
N ARG A 242 6.67 -13.45 -3.27
CA ARG A 242 7.73 -13.96 -4.15
C ARG A 242 7.46 -13.69 -5.63
N ILE A 243 6.21 -13.83 -6.07
CA ILE A 243 5.79 -13.48 -7.44
C ILE A 243 5.97 -11.98 -7.65
N ALA A 244 5.51 -11.16 -6.70
CA ALA A 244 5.67 -9.71 -6.75
C ALA A 244 7.15 -9.29 -6.88
N GLU A 245 8.01 -9.80 -6.01
CA GLU A 245 9.45 -9.51 -6.06
C GLU A 245 10.08 -9.94 -7.39
N ALA A 246 9.66 -11.08 -7.95
CA ALA A 246 10.15 -11.55 -9.25
C ALA A 246 9.72 -10.60 -10.39
N GLU A 247 8.47 -10.15 -10.39
CA GLU A 247 7.94 -9.22 -11.39
C GLU A 247 8.58 -7.84 -11.28
N ALA A 248 8.79 -7.33 -10.07
CA ALA A 248 9.47 -6.05 -9.86
C ALA A 248 10.94 -6.12 -10.25
N ARG A 249 11.63 -7.22 -9.95
CA ARG A 249 12.99 -7.46 -10.43
C ARG A 249 13.05 -7.49 -11.96
N ASP A 250 12.10 -8.16 -12.61
CA ASP A 250 12.01 -8.16 -14.07
C ASP A 250 11.72 -6.77 -14.65
N ALA A 251 10.83 -6.00 -14.01
CA ALA A 251 10.55 -4.61 -14.38
C ALA A 251 11.80 -3.71 -14.25
N LEU A 252 12.57 -3.88 -13.16
CA LEU A 252 13.84 -3.19 -12.96
C LEU A 252 14.85 -3.55 -14.05
N PHE A 253 15.04 -4.84 -14.35
CA PHE A 253 15.99 -5.29 -15.38
C PHE A 253 15.61 -4.77 -16.77
N ARG A 254 14.30 -4.76 -17.10
CA ARG A 254 13.81 -4.13 -18.34
C ARG A 254 14.09 -2.63 -18.37
N THR A 255 13.96 -1.94 -17.23
CA THR A 255 14.24 -0.51 -17.12
C THR A 255 15.72 -0.21 -17.29
N LEU A 256 16.60 -0.95 -16.61
CA LEU A 256 18.05 -0.82 -16.74
C LEU A 256 18.52 -1.13 -18.17
N HIS A 257 17.94 -2.14 -18.81
CA HIS A 257 18.17 -2.44 -20.22
C HIS A 257 17.85 -1.24 -21.12
N ARG A 258 16.69 -0.60 -20.92
CA ARG A 258 16.30 0.61 -21.67
C ARG A 258 17.20 1.81 -21.35
N ALA A 259 17.57 1.99 -20.09
CA ALA A 259 18.49 3.06 -19.67
C ALA A 259 19.87 2.90 -20.32
N TYR A 260 20.35 1.67 -20.46
CA TYR A 260 21.61 1.38 -21.14
C TYR A 260 21.54 1.64 -22.65
N ALA A 261 20.42 1.29 -23.29
CA ALA A 261 20.18 1.66 -24.68
C ALA A 261 20.11 3.19 -24.87
N LEU A 262 19.51 3.91 -23.91
CA LEU A 262 19.50 5.38 -23.89
C LEU A 262 20.92 5.93 -23.72
N ALA A 263 21.76 5.35 -22.87
CA ALA A 263 23.16 5.74 -22.73
C ALA A 263 23.93 5.59 -24.06
N ALA A 264 23.66 4.55 -24.84
CA ALA A 264 24.24 4.39 -26.18
C ALA A 264 23.70 5.46 -27.17
N ALA A 265 22.40 5.76 -27.12
CA ALA A 265 21.77 6.77 -27.99
C ALA A 265 22.26 8.20 -27.69
N THR A 266 22.44 8.55 -26.42
CA THR A 266 22.93 9.88 -25.99
C THR A 266 24.39 10.12 -26.44
N ASN A 267 25.21 9.06 -26.49
CA ASN A 267 26.54 9.16 -27.09
C ASN A 267 26.51 9.40 -28.61
N ALA A 268 25.46 8.91 -29.31
CA ALA A 268 25.29 9.11 -30.75
C ALA A 268 24.70 10.50 -31.08
N ASP A 269 23.92 11.10 -30.18
CA ASP A 269 23.38 12.45 -30.31
C ASP A 269 23.65 13.31 -29.04
N PRO A 270 24.87 13.87 -28.91
CA PRO A 270 25.23 14.69 -27.76
C PRO A 270 24.40 15.97 -27.61
N ARG A 271 23.91 16.54 -28.72
CA ARG A 271 23.10 17.78 -28.68
C ARG A 271 21.69 17.50 -28.19
N GLY A 272 21.08 16.41 -28.66
CA GLY A 272 19.81 15.94 -28.11
C GLY A 272 19.91 15.60 -26.62
N TYR A 273 21.03 15.01 -26.21
CA TYR A 273 21.27 14.73 -24.79
C TYR A 273 21.37 15.99 -23.93
N GLU A 274 22.12 17.01 -24.36
CA GLU A 274 22.22 18.28 -23.65
C GLU A 274 20.85 18.95 -23.47
N ALA A 275 20.02 18.97 -24.51
CA ALA A 275 18.66 19.50 -24.45
C ALA A 275 17.77 18.73 -23.45
N LEU A 276 17.89 17.40 -23.40
CA LEU A 276 17.15 16.58 -22.43
C LEU A 276 17.59 16.85 -20.98
N LEU A 277 18.89 17.02 -20.75
CA LEU A 277 19.42 17.35 -19.42
C LEU A 277 18.93 18.71 -18.95
N GLU A 278 18.92 19.71 -19.83
CA GLU A 278 18.42 21.05 -19.52
C GLU A 278 16.92 21.05 -19.15
N ASP A 279 16.09 20.37 -19.96
CA ASP A 279 14.64 20.28 -19.73
C ASP A 279 14.31 19.58 -18.40
N ALA A 280 15.03 18.49 -18.08
CA ALA A 280 14.88 17.76 -16.83
C ALA A 280 15.57 18.44 -15.63
N GLY A 281 16.33 19.52 -15.86
CA GLY A 281 17.17 20.17 -14.85
C GLY A 281 18.27 19.27 -14.27
N VAL A 282 18.69 18.25 -15.00
CA VAL A 282 19.72 17.28 -14.59
C VAL A 282 21.10 17.82 -14.96
N ARG A 283 22.08 17.65 -14.06
CA ARG A 283 23.45 18.11 -14.31
C ARG A 283 24.29 17.02 -14.97
N LEU A 284 25.10 17.40 -15.96
CA LEU A 284 26.07 16.49 -16.56
C LEU A 284 27.18 16.14 -15.55
N HIS A 285 27.44 14.84 -15.39
CA HIS A 285 28.50 14.30 -14.53
C HIS A 285 29.53 13.51 -15.33
N LEU A 286 30.60 14.17 -15.78
CA LEU A 286 31.63 13.54 -16.63
C LEU A 286 32.37 12.37 -15.97
N ARG A 287 32.51 12.38 -14.64
CA ARG A 287 33.15 11.29 -13.87
C ARG A 287 32.20 10.11 -13.59
N ALA A 288 30.91 10.30 -13.80
CA ALA A 288 29.88 9.28 -13.57
C ALA A 288 28.80 9.41 -14.66
N PRO A 289 29.14 9.14 -15.93
CA PRO A 289 28.28 9.44 -17.08
C PRO A 289 26.94 8.68 -17.08
N MET A 290 26.85 7.57 -16.33
CA MET A 290 25.62 6.79 -16.19
C MET A 290 24.63 7.37 -15.18
N VAL A 291 25.06 8.24 -14.26
CA VAL A 291 24.19 8.83 -13.24
C VAL A 291 23.14 9.76 -13.86
N PRO A 292 23.50 10.75 -14.72
CA PRO A 292 22.50 11.62 -15.33
C PRO A 292 21.52 10.86 -16.24
N VAL A 293 21.96 9.78 -16.90
CA VAL A 293 21.09 8.92 -17.70
C VAL A 293 20.04 8.24 -16.83
N LEU A 294 20.42 7.76 -15.64
CA LEU A 294 19.47 7.16 -14.69
C LEU A 294 18.57 8.21 -14.02
N GLU A 295 19.06 9.41 -13.75
CA GLU A 295 18.23 10.54 -13.27
C GLU A 295 17.15 10.93 -14.29
N LEU A 296 17.44 10.85 -15.60
CA LEU A 296 16.43 11.04 -16.66
C LEU A 296 15.38 9.93 -16.69
N VAL A 297 15.74 8.69 -16.33
CA VAL A 297 14.84 7.52 -16.40
C VAL A 297 13.99 7.35 -15.15
N PHE A 298 14.59 7.47 -13.96
CA PHE A 298 13.94 7.25 -12.67
C PHE A 298 13.44 8.54 -12.01
N GLY A 299 13.91 9.69 -12.49
CA GLY A 299 13.65 10.99 -11.87
C GLY A 299 14.69 11.36 -10.82
N ARG A 300 14.79 12.67 -10.56
CA ARG A 300 15.79 13.26 -9.65
C ARG A 300 15.50 13.00 -8.17
N ASP A 301 14.23 12.77 -7.85
CA ASP A 301 13.77 12.52 -6.48
C ASP A 301 13.84 11.03 -6.10
N TYR A 302 14.37 10.18 -6.99
CA TYR A 302 14.58 8.77 -6.70
C TYR A 302 15.72 8.57 -5.67
N ASP A 303 15.70 7.42 -4.99
CA ASP A 303 16.72 7.05 -4.00
C ASP A 303 18.13 7.11 -4.63
N GLN A 304 18.94 8.02 -4.12
CA GLN A 304 20.29 8.31 -4.61
C GLN A 304 21.26 7.14 -4.38
N ALA A 305 21.07 6.34 -3.32
CA ALA A 305 21.88 5.17 -3.08
C ALA A 305 21.60 4.08 -4.13
N ARG A 306 20.32 3.88 -4.48
CA ARG A 306 19.91 2.95 -5.55
C ARG A 306 20.39 3.43 -6.92
N LEU A 307 20.25 4.72 -7.24
CA LEU A 307 20.77 5.28 -8.50
C LEU A 307 22.27 5.06 -8.62
N ALA A 308 23.03 5.23 -7.54
CA ALA A 308 24.46 5.01 -7.55
C ALA A 308 24.82 3.52 -7.78
N GLU A 309 24.05 2.59 -7.23
CA GLU A 309 24.21 1.15 -7.49
C GLU A 309 23.90 0.81 -8.95
N TYR A 310 22.76 1.27 -9.48
CA TYR A 310 22.37 1.05 -10.86
C TYR A 310 23.36 1.67 -11.85
N ALA A 311 23.89 2.85 -11.51
CA ALA A 311 24.92 3.52 -12.32
C ALA A 311 26.21 2.71 -12.35
N ALA A 312 26.58 2.06 -11.25
CA ALA A 312 27.74 1.17 -11.19
C ALA A 312 27.50 -0.07 -12.08
N VAL A 313 26.31 -0.66 -12.06
CA VAL A 313 25.96 -1.77 -12.94
C VAL A 313 26.08 -1.38 -14.42
N LEU A 314 25.50 -0.24 -14.83
CA LEU A 314 25.59 0.22 -16.22
C LEU A 314 27.03 0.57 -16.64
N ALA A 315 27.81 1.16 -15.73
CA ALA A 315 29.21 1.49 -15.97
C ALA A 315 30.05 0.22 -16.16
N TYR A 316 29.83 -0.81 -15.32
CA TYR A 316 30.46 -2.11 -15.45
C TYR A 316 30.15 -2.73 -16.80
N SER A 317 28.86 -2.82 -17.15
CA SER A 317 28.41 -3.41 -18.41
C SER A 317 28.99 -2.70 -19.63
N HIS A 318 29.11 -1.38 -19.57
CA HIS A 318 29.80 -0.60 -20.60
C HIS A 318 31.28 -0.94 -20.70
N ARG A 319 31.98 -1.03 -19.57
CA ARG A 319 33.41 -1.31 -19.50
C ARG A 319 33.77 -2.70 -20.04
N ILE A 320 32.94 -3.70 -19.80
CA ILE A 320 33.14 -5.06 -20.32
C ILE A 320 32.59 -5.25 -21.75
N GLY A 321 32.06 -4.19 -22.36
CA GLY A 321 31.66 -4.19 -23.77
C GLY A 321 30.36 -4.92 -24.08
N ILE A 322 29.42 -4.99 -23.13
CA ILE A 322 28.10 -5.57 -23.39
C ILE A 322 27.36 -4.73 -24.42
N ALA A 323 26.87 -5.39 -25.48
CA ALA A 323 26.02 -4.77 -26.48
C ALA A 323 24.68 -4.32 -25.87
N ALA A 324 24.09 -3.25 -26.39
CA ALA A 324 22.88 -2.64 -25.81
C ALA A 324 21.70 -3.62 -25.70
N ASP A 325 21.59 -4.54 -26.65
CA ASP A 325 20.59 -5.62 -26.70
C ASP A 325 20.88 -6.77 -25.70
N GLY A 326 22.14 -6.96 -25.30
CA GLY A 326 22.59 -8.07 -24.46
C GLY A 326 22.48 -7.85 -22.94
N LEU A 327 22.19 -6.63 -22.48
CA LEU A 327 22.24 -6.32 -21.04
C LEU A 327 21.29 -7.17 -20.20
N ARG A 328 20.06 -7.44 -20.67
CA ARG A 328 19.08 -8.21 -19.88
C ARG A 328 19.54 -9.64 -19.62
N ALA A 329 20.06 -10.31 -20.65
CA ALA A 329 20.59 -11.67 -20.51
C ALA A 329 21.79 -11.72 -19.55
N PHE A 330 22.63 -10.68 -19.56
CA PHE A 330 23.74 -10.55 -18.61
C PHE A 330 23.24 -10.40 -17.16
N LEU A 331 22.26 -9.53 -16.91
CA LEU A 331 21.70 -9.32 -15.57
C LEU A 331 21.03 -10.59 -15.01
N GLU A 332 20.38 -11.38 -15.87
CA GLU A 332 19.77 -12.66 -15.49
C GLU A 332 20.80 -13.75 -15.14
N GLN A 333 22.01 -13.68 -15.69
CA GLN A 333 23.08 -14.69 -15.52
C GLN A 333 24.11 -14.32 -14.44
N ALA A 334 24.03 -13.12 -13.86
CA ALA A 334 25.03 -12.63 -12.92
C ALA A 334 24.98 -13.36 -11.56
N GLU A 335 26.04 -14.09 -11.22
CA GLU A 335 26.23 -14.66 -9.88
C GLU A 335 26.34 -13.51 -8.85
N GLY A 336 25.41 -13.46 -7.88
CA GLY A 336 25.35 -12.39 -6.87
C GLY A 336 24.44 -11.20 -7.21
N GLY A 337 23.74 -11.22 -8.35
CA GLY A 337 22.75 -10.20 -8.72
C GLY A 337 23.36 -8.81 -8.95
N LEU A 338 22.54 -7.75 -8.79
CA LEU A 338 22.96 -6.37 -9.02
C LEU A 338 24.06 -5.92 -8.05
N GLU A 339 23.96 -6.30 -6.78
CA GLU A 339 24.95 -5.96 -5.75
C GLU A 339 26.33 -6.54 -6.07
N GLY A 340 26.40 -7.78 -6.57
CA GLY A 340 27.65 -8.41 -6.97
C GLY A 340 28.34 -7.66 -8.11
N ILE A 341 27.58 -7.23 -9.12
CA ILE A 341 28.10 -6.43 -10.24
C ILE A 341 28.54 -5.04 -9.76
N ALA A 342 27.73 -4.38 -8.94
CA ALA A 342 28.02 -3.05 -8.43
C ALA A 342 29.27 -3.03 -7.52
N CYS A 343 29.47 -4.08 -6.72
CA CYS A 343 30.67 -4.26 -5.91
C CYS A 343 31.93 -4.38 -6.79
N ALA A 344 31.89 -5.25 -7.81
CA ALA A 344 33.01 -5.44 -8.73
C ALA A 344 33.42 -4.17 -9.49
N GLU A 345 32.47 -3.28 -9.79
CA GLU A 345 32.78 -1.98 -10.42
C GLU A 345 33.32 -0.94 -9.44
N ARG A 346 32.82 -0.92 -8.20
CA ARG A 346 33.36 -0.05 -7.15
C ARG A 346 34.82 -0.41 -6.86
N ASP A 347 35.13 -1.70 -6.78
CA ASP A 347 36.50 -2.18 -6.57
C ASP A 347 37.43 -1.78 -7.73
N ALA A 348 36.97 -1.89 -8.98
CA ALA A 348 37.73 -1.47 -10.17
C ALA A 348 37.98 0.04 -10.25
N ARG A 349 37.15 0.87 -9.60
CA ARG A 349 37.38 2.33 -9.49
C ARG A 349 38.36 2.71 -8.39
N ILE A 350 38.54 1.85 -7.39
CA ILE A 350 39.46 2.06 -6.25
C ILE A 350 40.89 1.63 -6.61
N ASP A 351 41.04 0.62 -7.48
CA ASP A 351 42.35 0.14 -7.96
C ASP A 351 42.55 0.42 -9.46
N PRO A 352 42.93 1.65 -9.86
CA PRO A 352 43.27 1.95 -11.24
C PRO A 352 44.67 1.38 -11.55
N ALA A 353 44.72 0.17 -12.10
CA ALA A 353 45.94 -0.41 -12.64
C ALA A 353 46.57 0.45 -13.74
#